data_AF-A0A1D8G1I8-F1
#
_entry.id   AF-A0A1D8G1I8-F1
#
_cell.length_a   1.000
_cell.length_b   1.000
_cell.length_c   1.000
_cell.angle_alpha   90.00
_cell.angle_beta   90.00
_cell.angle_gamma   90.00
#
_symmetry.space_group_name_H-M   'P 1'
#
loop_
_entity.id
_entity.type
_entity.pdbx_description
1 polymer ?
#
loop_
_entity_poly.entity_id
_entity_poly.type
_entity_poly.pdbx_seq_one_letter_code
_entity_poly.pdbx_strand_id
1 'polypeptide(L)'
;MGAVVSPMLRRLAADRATGALVRDHGTLYLVDGAVVHAESPVAPGLEILLAGGSDRRSAARSRSGGPARIGEGEREICRLGALFDAAFFALAPGRSPARFRYGATPRHAGTGRPVPAAALERETLRRRELLDSVWPYPALDAAPVVPRPAAPGQTVTARGRALLARADGTRTPAQLAWVLGRPAFHTVLEIRRLAAAGLVETPVLPPTPAVPPGPLRPPSPAHPSGPVPPPVADLPPLPAAPPDTALPPGPAAPPGPAPPPHPAPGGGPASASPPPGAPPLPPGAPPPAGAPHLSPGGALLTAADLPDIALLRRVRDALEARL
;
A
#
# COMPACT_ATOMS: atom_id res chain seq x y z
N MET A 1 -5.90 20.47 7.76
CA MET A 1 -5.74 20.13 6.33
C MET A 1 -4.93 18.83 6.26
N GLY A 2 -5.51 17.75 5.74
CA GLY A 2 -4.83 16.45 5.69
C GLY A 2 -3.58 16.54 4.81
N ALA A 3 -2.43 16.15 5.36
CA ALA A 3 -1.17 16.17 4.62
C ALA A 3 -1.28 15.25 3.40
N VAL A 4 -1.15 15.82 2.20
CA VAL A 4 -1.16 15.03 0.97
C VAL A 4 0.17 14.28 0.87
N VAL A 5 0.11 12.95 0.85
CA VAL A 5 1.29 12.08 0.79
C VAL A 5 2.05 12.27 -0.53
N SER A 6 1.30 12.36 -1.64
CA SER A 6 1.87 12.62 -2.97
C SER A 6 0.85 13.33 -3.87
N PRO A 7 0.96 14.66 -4.06
CA PRO A 7 0.09 15.40 -4.97
C PRO A 7 0.12 14.83 -6.39
N MET A 8 1.29 14.33 -6.82
CA MET A 8 1.48 13.72 -8.12
C MET A 8 0.73 12.39 -8.26
N LEU A 9 0.70 11.54 -7.23
CA LEU A 9 -0.05 10.28 -7.28
C LEU A 9 -1.55 10.56 -7.41
N ARG A 10 -2.08 11.55 -6.68
CA ARG A 10 -3.48 11.97 -6.79
C ARG A 10 -3.84 12.45 -8.18
N ARG A 11 -2.97 13.29 -8.77
CA ARG A 11 -3.15 13.77 -10.14
C ARG A 11 -3.16 12.61 -11.14
N LEU A 12 -2.18 11.72 -11.07
CA LEU A 12 -2.11 10.55 -11.97
C LEU A 12 -3.33 9.63 -11.84
N ALA A 13 -3.88 9.50 -10.63
CA ALA A 13 -5.10 8.74 -10.41
C ALA A 13 -6.33 9.44 -11.03
N ALA A 14 -6.45 10.76 -10.89
CA ALA A 14 -7.53 11.54 -11.51
C ALA A 14 -7.45 11.50 -13.04
N ASP A 15 -6.24 11.61 -13.59
CA ASP A 15 -5.95 11.56 -15.03
C ASP A 15 -6.01 10.12 -15.60
N ARG A 16 -6.33 9.11 -14.77
CA ARG A 16 -6.38 7.68 -15.12
C ARG A 16 -5.10 7.19 -15.82
N ALA A 17 -3.96 7.73 -15.39
CA ALA A 17 -2.68 7.48 -16.05
C ALA A 17 -2.25 6.03 -15.91
N THR A 18 -1.60 5.51 -16.97
CA THR A 18 -0.99 4.18 -17.01
C THR A 18 0.51 4.30 -17.22
N GLY A 19 1.30 3.71 -16.33
CA GLY A 19 2.75 3.83 -16.32
C GLY A 19 3.37 3.72 -14.93
N ALA A 20 4.60 4.17 -14.77
CA ALA A 20 5.38 4.05 -13.54
C ALA A 20 5.71 5.41 -12.92
N LEU A 21 5.31 5.62 -11.66
CA LEU A 21 5.72 6.74 -10.82
C LEU A 21 6.98 6.37 -10.03
N VAL A 22 8.12 6.92 -10.44
CA VAL A 22 9.44 6.68 -9.85
C VAL A 22 9.74 7.73 -8.77
N ARG A 23 10.20 7.26 -7.61
CA ARG A 23 10.62 8.03 -6.44
C ARG A 23 11.99 7.52 -5.96
N ASP A 24 12.60 8.27 -5.04
CA ASP A 24 13.93 7.94 -4.48
C ASP A 24 14.00 6.53 -3.88
N HIS A 25 12.93 6.11 -3.22
CA HIS A 25 12.89 4.86 -2.45
C HIS A 25 11.93 3.84 -3.04
N GLY A 26 11.52 3.99 -4.30
CA GLY A 26 10.72 2.99 -4.98
C GLY A 26 9.91 3.49 -6.16
N THR A 27 9.14 2.57 -6.74
CA THR A 27 8.33 2.80 -7.93
C THR A 27 6.91 2.28 -7.69
N LEU A 28 5.91 3.09 -8.06
CA LEU A 28 4.51 2.67 -8.11
C LEU A 28 4.12 2.47 -9.57
N TYR A 29 3.50 1.34 -9.89
CA TYR A 29 3.00 1.06 -11.24
C TYR A 29 1.49 1.19 -11.26
N LEU A 30 1.01 2.02 -12.18
CA LEU A 30 -0.38 2.39 -12.33
C LEU A 30 -0.94 1.83 -13.64
N VAL A 31 -2.17 1.34 -13.58
CA VAL A 31 -3.03 1.06 -14.73
C VAL A 31 -4.34 1.77 -14.47
N ASP A 32 -4.73 2.63 -15.40
CA ASP A 32 -6.01 3.34 -15.34
C ASP A 32 -6.20 4.15 -14.03
N GLY A 33 -5.10 4.72 -13.53
CA GLY A 33 -5.07 5.47 -12.26
C GLY A 33 -5.05 4.62 -10.98
N ALA A 34 -5.18 3.29 -11.09
CA ALA A 34 -5.10 2.37 -9.96
C ALA A 34 -3.69 1.74 -9.86
N VAL A 35 -3.20 1.55 -8.63
CA VAL A 35 -1.88 0.95 -8.39
C VAL A 35 -1.98 -0.56 -8.45
N VAL A 36 -1.31 -1.16 -9.43
CA VAL A 36 -1.30 -2.61 -9.65
C VAL A 36 -0.10 -3.29 -9.00
N HIS A 37 1.01 -2.55 -8.86
CA HIS A 37 2.26 -3.06 -8.30
C HIS A 37 3.09 -1.94 -7.67
N ALA A 38 3.94 -2.30 -6.71
CA ALA A 38 4.88 -1.38 -6.08
C ALA A 38 6.19 -2.11 -5.78
N GLU A 39 7.31 -1.41 -5.97
CA GLU A 39 8.65 -1.93 -5.71
C GLU A 39 9.44 -0.93 -4.88
N SER A 40 10.21 -1.43 -3.92
CA SER A 40 11.11 -0.61 -3.12
C SER A 40 12.35 -1.43 -2.77
N PRO A 41 13.57 -0.88 -2.90
CA PRO A 41 14.79 -1.58 -2.50
C PRO A 41 14.86 -1.83 -0.99
N VAL A 42 14.08 -1.09 -0.19
CA VAL A 42 14.08 -1.20 1.27
C VAL A 42 12.92 -2.05 1.81
N ALA A 43 12.10 -2.63 0.93
CA ALA A 43 10.99 -3.50 1.30
C ALA A 43 11.08 -4.86 0.58
N PRO A 44 11.04 -5.99 1.30
CA PRO A 44 11.00 -7.31 0.68
C PRO A 44 9.80 -7.50 -0.24
N GLY A 45 10.05 -7.97 -1.46
CA GLY A 45 9.01 -8.30 -2.44
C GLY A 45 8.21 -9.56 -2.07
N LEU A 46 7.13 -9.79 -2.80
CA LEU A 46 6.21 -10.93 -2.61
C LEU A 46 6.95 -12.26 -2.48
N GLU A 47 7.86 -12.55 -3.41
CA GLU A 47 8.59 -13.83 -3.43
C GLU A 47 9.37 -14.10 -2.14
N ILE A 48 9.89 -13.06 -1.50
CA ILE A 48 10.66 -13.19 -0.27
C ILE A 48 9.75 -13.33 0.94
N LEU A 49 8.59 -12.67 0.94
CA LEU A 49 7.58 -12.88 1.98
C LEU A 49 6.99 -14.29 1.89
N LEU A 50 6.79 -14.80 0.67
CA LEU A 50 6.40 -16.19 0.45
C LEU A 50 7.54 -17.13 0.89
N ALA A 51 8.79 -16.90 0.51
CA ALA A 51 9.91 -17.73 0.94
C ALA A 51 10.13 -17.71 2.46
N GLY A 52 10.11 -16.55 3.12
CA GLY A 52 10.27 -16.41 4.59
C GLY A 52 9.10 -16.97 5.39
N GLY A 53 7.90 -17.00 4.81
CA GLY A 53 6.77 -17.75 5.36
C GLY A 53 6.95 -19.27 5.30
N SER A 54 7.87 -19.77 4.44
CA SER A 54 8.04 -21.21 4.23
C SER A 54 8.61 -21.92 5.45
N ASP A 55 9.51 -21.32 6.22
CA ASP A 55 10.05 -21.87 7.47
C ASP A 55 8.98 -21.99 8.56
N ARG A 56 8.11 -20.98 8.67
CA ARG A 56 6.94 -21.03 9.57
C ARG A 56 5.92 -22.05 9.10
N ARG A 57 5.74 -22.19 7.78
CA ARG A 57 4.92 -23.25 7.21
C ARG A 57 5.58 -24.61 7.40
N SER A 58 6.91 -24.76 7.40
CA SER A 58 7.62 -26.00 7.79
C SER A 58 7.22 -26.45 9.18
N ALA A 59 7.25 -25.54 10.16
CA ALA A 59 6.84 -25.82 11.54
C ALA A 59 5.32 -26.10 11.69
N ALA A 60 4.48 -25.56 10.81
CA ALA A 60 3.06 -25.93 10.73
C ALA A 60 2.84 -27.27 9.99
N ARG A 61 3.64 -27.57 8.96
CA ARG A 61 3.62 -28.78 8.13
C ARG A 61 4.04 -30.02 8.91
N SER A 62 5.03 -29.90 9.80
CA SER A 62 5.39 -30.97 10.74
C SER A 62 4.21 -31.42 11.60
N ARG A 63 3.19 -30.58 11.76
CA ARG A 63 1.96 -30.91 12.50
C ARG A 63 0.81 -31.44 11.62
N SER A 64 0.87 -31.28 10.29
CA SER A 64 -0.26 -31.59 9.39
C SER A 64 0.05 -32.51 8.20
N GLY A 65 1.30 -32.98 8.05
CA GLY A 65 1.63 -34.16 7.22
C GLY A 65 1.51 -34.03 5.69
N GLY A 66 1.49 -32.82 5.11
CA GLY A 66 1.40 -32.65 3.65
C GLY A 66 2.02 -31.36 3.11
N PRO A 67 2.34 -31.28 1.80
CA PRO A 67 2.88 -30.07 1.19
C PRO A 67 1.81 -28.97 1.18
N ALA A 68 2.01 -27.92 1.98
CA ALA A 68 1.14 -26.75 2.01
C ALA A 68 1.24 -26.00 0.68
N ARG A 69 0.26 -26.19 -0.20
CA ARG A 69 0.08 -25.30 -1.37
C ARG A 69 -0.45 -23.97 -0.85
N ILE A 70 0.23 -22.88 -1.22
CA ILE A 70 -0.20 -21.52 -0.88
C ILE A 70 -1.49 -21.26 -1.67
N GLY A 71 -2.61 -21.15 -0.95
CA GLY A 71 -3.91 -20.84 -1.53
C GLY A 71 -3.95 -19.42 -2.10
N GLU A 72 -4.89 -19.16 -3.01
CA GLU A 72 -5.05 -17.86 -3.67
C GLU A 72 -5.22 -16.71 -2.67
N GLY A 73 -5.99 -16.91 -1.60
CA GLY A 73 -6.18 -15.92 -0.55
C GLY A 73 -4.89 -15.58 0.23
N GLU A 74 -4.05 -16.57 0.55
CA GLU A 74 -2.75 -16.32 1.21
C GLU A 74 -1.82 -15.54 0.28
N ARG A 75 -1.79 -15.90 -1.02
CA ARG A 75 -1.02 -15.16 -2.03
C ARG A 75 -1.48 -13.71 -2.13
N GLU A 76 -2.78 -13.47 -2.15
CA GLU A 76 -3.34 -12.12 -2.24
C GLU A 76 -3.01 -11.28 -0.99
N ILE A 77 -3.09 -11.87 0.20
CA ILE A 77 -2.68 -11.20 1.44
C ILE A 77 -1.19 -10.85 1.42
N CYS A 78 -0.32 -11.79 1.02
CA CYS A 78 1.11 -11.53 0.90
C CYS A 78 1.42 -10.45 -0.14
N ARG A 79 0.71 -10.46 -1.28
CA ARG A 79 0.85 -9.45 -2.34
C ARG A 79 0.43 -8.08 -1.85
N LEU A 80 -0.74 -7.95 -1.23
CA LEU A 80 -1.20 -6.68 -0.64
C LEU A 80 -0.22 -6.21 0.43
N GLY A 81 0.26 -7.11 1.27
CA GLY A 81 1.31 -6.84 2.26
C GLY A 81 2.56 -6.23 1.61
N ALA A 82 3.11 -6.88 0.59
CA ALA A 82 4.28 -6.40 -0.16
C ALA A 82 4.01 -5.05 -0.85
N LEU A 83 2.82 -4.89 -1.46
CA LEU A 83 2.44 -3.68 -2.18
C LEU A 83 2.33 -2.47 -1.23
N PHE A 84 1.63 -2.61 -0.10
CA PHE A 84 1.53 -1.52 0.88
C PHE A 84 2.87 -1.24 1.56
N ASP A 85 3.70 -2.26 1.77
CA ASP A 85 5.04 -2.09 2.32
C ASP A 85 5.95 -1.30 1.36
N ALA A 86 6.09 -1.75 0.11
CA ALA A 86 6.85 -1.03 -0.91
C ALA A 86 6.30 0.38 -1.15
N ALA A 87 4.98 0.54 -1.20
CA ALA A 87 4.35 1.84 -1.39
C ALA A 87 4.64 2.81 -0.24
N PHE A 88 4.62 2.34 1.01
CA PHE A 88 4.95 3.16 2.17
C PHE A 88 6.34 3.80 2.04
N PHE A 89 7.35 3.02 1.63
CA PHE A 89 8.71 3.51 1.43
C PHE A 89 8.85 4.33 0.14
N ALA A 90 8.24 3.92 -0.96
CA ALA A 90 8.26 4.69 -2.21
C ALA A 90 7.64 6.09 -2.04
N LEU A 91 6.63 6.22 -1.18
CA LEU A 91 5.94 7.47 -0.87
C LEU A 91 6.59 8.27 0.26
N ALA A 92 7.69 7.79 0.86
CA ALA A 92 8.45 8.54 1.84
C ALA A 92 8.92 9.90 1.26
N PRO A 93 9.07 10.94 2.11
CA PRO A 93 9.70 12.19 1.68
C PRO A 93 11.06 11.90 1.05
N GLY A 94 11.28 12.45 -0.14
CA GLY A 94 12.50 12.24 -0.92
C GLY A 94 13.16 13.57 -1.25
N ARG A 95 14.43 13.53 -1.63
CA ARG A 95 15.20 14.69 -2.09
C ARG A 95 15.00 14.93 -3.58
N SER A 96 14.73 13.90 -4.37
CA SER A 96 14.56 14.05 -5.82
C SER A 96 13.09 14.27 -6.19
N PRO A 97 12.84 15.02 -7.29
CA PRO A 97 11.49 15.16 -7.83
C PRO A 97 10.98 13.80 -8.32
N ALA A 98 9.69 13.58 -8.09
CA ALA A 98 8.98 12.43 -8.63
C ALA A 98 8.93 12.48 -10.17
N ARG A 99 9.10 11.33 -10.83
CA ARG A 99 9.04 11.24 -12.31
C ARG A 99 8.04 10.18 -12.73
N PHE A 100 7.25 10.47 -13.76
CA PHE A 100 6.30 9.51 -14.33
C PHE A 100 6.74 9.07 -15.71
N ARG A 101 6.70 7.76 -15.95
CA ARG A 101 7.03 7.14 -17.24
C ARG A 101 5.78 6.45 -17.77
N TYR A 102 5.18 7.04 -18.80
CA TYR A 102 4.01 6.46 -19.47
C TYR A 102 4.34 5.11 -20.10
N GLY A 103 3.38 4.18 -20.08
CA GLY A 103 3.50 2.86 -20.69
C GLY A 103 4.50 1.91 -20.03
N ALA A 104 5.19 2.34 -18.97
CA ALA A 104 6.09 1.47 -18.22
C ALA A 104 5.29 0.42 -17.44
N THR A 105 5.56 -0.85 -17.72
CA THR A 105 4.99 -2.00 -17.01
C THR A 105 5.99 -2.57 -16.02
N PRO A 106 5.54 -3.07 -14.87
CA PRO A 106 6.40 -3.80 -13.95
C PRO A 106 6.83 -5.12 -14.60
N ARG A 107 8.08 -5.51 -14.37
CA ARG A 107 8.61 -6.78 -14.88
C ARG A 107 7.90 -7.99 -14.26
N HIS A 108 7.32 -7.83 -13.07
CA HIS A 108 6.68 -8.90 -12.30
C HIS A 108 5.31 -8.48 -11.73
N ALA A 109 4.44 -7.88 -12.55
CA ALA A 109 3.05 -7.66 -12.12
C ALA A 109 2.35 -9.00 -11.85
N GLY A 110 1.95 -9.23 -10.60
CA GLY A 110 1.03 -10.31 -10.25
C GLY A 110 -0.41 -9.98 -10.67
N THR A 111 -1.25 -11.01 -10.80
CA THR A 111 -2.67 -10.92 -11.20
C THR A 111 -3.61 -10.41 -10.09
N GLY A 112 -3.09 -9.59 -9.16
CA GLY A 112 -3.83 -9.13 -7.98
C GLY A 112 -4.79 -7.99 -8.28
N ARG A 113 -5.74 -7.77 -7.37
CA ARG A 113 -6.70 -6.66 -7.51
C ARG A 113 -5.96 -5.31 -7.46
N PRO A 114 -6.23 -4.38 -8.41
CA PRO A 114 -5.69 -3.03 -8.37
C PRO A 114 -6.12 -2.30 -7.09
N VAL A 115 -5.23 -1.48 -6.55
CA VAL A 115 -5.47 -0.71 -5.33
C VAL A 115 -5.65 0.77 -5.68
N PRO A 116 -6.77 1.42 -5.28
CA PRO A 116 -6.95 2.84 -5.52
C PRO A 116 -5.87 3.67 -4.85
N ALA A 117 -5.39 4.73 -5.52
CA ALA A 117 -4.41 5.66 -4.96
C ALA A 117 -4.81 6.21 -3.57
N ALA A 118 -6.08 6.56 -3.40
CA ALA A 118 -6.61 7.06 -2.13
C ALA A 118 -6.50 6.03 -0.98
N ALA A 119 -6.58 4.72 -1.28
CA ALA A 119 -6.38 3.68 -0.26
C ALA A 119 -4.92 3.59 0.16
N LEU A 120 -3.97 3.70 -0.79
CA LEU A 120 -2.54 3.80 -0.49
C LEU A 120 -2.22 5.02 0.37
N GLU A 121 -2.79 6.18 0.05
CA GLU A 121 -2.55 7.41 0.82
C GLU A 121 -3.04 7.27 2.26
N ARG A 122 -4.27 6.78 2.45
CA ARG A 122 -4.82 6.53 3.79
C ARG A 122 -3.96 5.57 4.60
N GLU A 123 -3.56 4.45 4.00
CA GLU A 123 -2.71 3.47 4.71
C GLU A 123 -1.31 4.03 4.98
N THR A 124 -0.74 4.84 4.08
CA THR A 124 0.56 5.48 4.30
C THR A 124 0.50 6.47 5.46
N LEU A 125 -0.55 7.30 5.54
CA LEU A 125 -0.76 8.23 6.66
C LEU A 125 -0.95 7.47 7.97
N ARG A 126 -1.84 6.47 7.99
CA ARG A 126 -2.08 5.61 9.16
C ARG A 126 -0.78 4.98 9.67
N ARG A 127 0.09 4.51 8.77
CA ARG A 127 1.39 3.92 9.13
C ARG A 127 2.36 4.96 9.72
N ARG A 128 2.40 6.17 9.18
CA ARG A 128 3.22 7.28 9.73
C ARG A 128 2.75 7.66 11.12
N GLU A 129 1.45 7.92 11.27
CA GLU A 129 0.82 8.22 12.56
C GLU A 129 1.10 7.13 13.59
N LEU A 130 1.01 5.86 13.19
CA LEU A 130 1.34 4.74 14.08
C LEU A 130 2.81 4.76 14.52
N LEU A 131 3.75 4.96 13.59
CA LEU A 131 5.17 5.03 13.93
C LEU A 131 5.49 6.20 14.86
N ASP A 132 4.90 7.36 14.59
CA ASP A 132 5.11 8.58 15.38
C ASP A 132 4.47 8.47 16.77
N SER A 133 3.32 7.81 16.89
CA SER A 133 2.69 7.53 18.19
C SER A 133 3.48 6.58 19.08
N VAL A 134 4.26 5.66 18.48
CA VAL A 134 5.05 4.67 19.23
C VAL A 134 6.37 5.27 19.70
N TRP A 135 7.11 5.90 18.78
CA TRP A 135 8.37 6.55 19.09
C TRP A 135 8.68 7.57 17.98
N PRO A 136 8.59 8.90 18.23
CA PRO A 136 8.67 9.93 17.19
C PRO A 136 10.12 10.23 16.79
N TYR A 137 10.85 9.21 16.32
CA TYR A 137 12.27 9.32 15.95
C TYR A 137 12.55 8.67 14.58
N PRO A 138 12.27 9.38 13.47
CA PRO A 138 12.35 8.80 12.12
C PRO A 138 13.77 8.41 11.68
N ALA A 139 14.82 8.96 12.32
CA ALA A 139 16.20 8.56 12.02
C ALA A 139 16.45 7.06 12.31
N LEU A 140 15.71 6.45 13.24
CA LEU A 140 15.80 5.00 13.52
C LEU A 140 15.36 4.13 12.33
N ASP A 141 14.53 4.65 11.43
CA ASP A 141 13.97 3.87 10.33
C ASP A 141 15.04 3.50 9.29
N ALA A 142 16.16 4.24 9.27
CA ALA A 142 17.27 4.05 8.35
C ALA A 142 18.62 3.80 9.04
N ALA A 143 18.76 4.10 10.34
CA ALA A 143 20.00 3.90 11.07
C ALA A 143 20.32 2.41 11.31
N PRO A 144 21.60 2.04 11.43
CA PRO A 144 21.99 0.72 11.92
C PRO A 144 21.38 0.43 13.30
N VAL A 145 20.89 -0.79 13.50
CA VAL A 145 20.28 -1.20 14.76
C VAL A 145 21.35 -1.69 15.72
N VAL A 146 21.56 -0.94 16.80
CA VAL A 146 22.49 -1.28 17.88
C VAL A 146 21.69 -1.79 19.09
N PRO A 147 21.76 -3.09 19.42
CA PRO A 147 21.10 -3.65 20.59
C PRO A 147 21.65 -3.06 21.90
N ARG A 148 20.78 -2.91 22.89
CA ARG A 148 21.18 -2.66 24.28
C ARG A 148 20.78 -3.84 25.17
N PRO A 149 21.58 -4.17 26.20
CA PRO A 149 21.23 -5.23 27.13
C PRO A 149 19.91 -4.90 27.83
N ALA A 150 19.03 -5.90 27.93
CA ALA A 150 17.80 -5.77 28.70
C ALA A 150 18.12 -5.59 30.19
N ALA A 151 17.42 -4.70 30.87
CA ALA A 151 17.54 -4.55 32.31
C ALA A 151 17.03 -5.83 33.02
N PRO A 152 17.52 -6.15 34.24
CA PRO A 152 16.99 -7.27 35.02
C PRO A 152 15.47 -7.19 35.16
N GLY A 153 14.78 -8.28 34.82
CA GLY A 153 13.31 -8.35 34.86
C GLY A 153 12.58 -7.75 33.65
N GLN A 154 13.29 -7.12 32.71
CA GLN A 154 12.69 -6.58 31.50
C GLN A 154 12.36 -7.71 30.51
N THR A 155 11.08 -7.79 30.11
CA THR A 155 10.63 -8.81 29.16
C THR A 155 10.81 -8.33 27.72
N VAL A 156 11.26 -9.24 26.86
CA VAL A 156 11.39 -8.99 25.41
C VAL A 156 10.49 -9.97 24.67
N THR A 157 9.62 -9.43 23.81
CA THR A 157 8.72 -10.23 22.97
C THR A 157 9.53 -11.23 22.13
N ALA A 158 8.93 -12.37 21.76
CA ALA A 158 9.58 -13.34 20.87
C ALA A 158 10.02 -12.67 19.54
N ARG A 159 9.18 -11.76 19.06
CA ARG A 159 9.43 -10.94 17.87
C ARG A 159 10.66 -10.05 18.03
N GLY A 160 10.78 -9.35 19.16
CA GLY A 160 11.92 -8.50 19.48
C GLY A 160 13.20 -9.30 19.65
N ARG A 161 13.16 -10.45 20.33
CA ARG A 161 14.31 -11.35 20.48
C ARG A 161 14.86 -11.82 19.12
N ALA A 162 13.99 -12.21 18.19
CA ALA A 162 14.41 -12.62 16.85
C ALA A 162 15.09 -11.51 16.05
N LEU A 163 14.67 -10.24 16.24
CA LEU A 163 15.31 -9.08 15.63
C LEU A 163 16.67 -8.80 16.26
N LEU A 164 16.73 -8.72 17.59
CA LEU A 164 17.96 -8.44 18.33
C LEU A 164 19.04 -9.51 18.06
N ALA A 165 18.64 -10.78 17.91
CA ALA A 165 19.56 -11.87 17.56
C ALA A 165 20.21 -11.73 16.17
N ARG A 166 19.67 -10.89 15.28
CA ARG A 166 20.23 -10.60 13.94
C ARG A 166 20.80 -9.18 13.81
N ALA A 167 20.60 -8.35 14.83
CA ALA A 167 21.11 -6.99 14.89
C ALA A 167 22.57 -7.02 15.38
N ASP A 168 23.49 -6.70 14.50
CA ASP A 168 24.94 -6.71 14.73
C ASP A 168 25.53 -5.30 14.87
N GLY A 169 24.67 -4.28 15.03
CA GLY A 169 25.09 -2.88 15.05
C GLY A 169 25.33 -2.27 13.66
N THR A 170 25.29 -3.07 12.58
CA THR A 170 25.55 -2.59 11.21
C THR A 170 24.31 -2.66 10.32
N ARG A 171 23.41 -3.63 10.56
CA ARG A 171 22.20 -3.80 9.76
C ARG A 171 21.14 -2.74 10.05
N THR A 172 20.60 -2.15 8.99
CA THR A 172 19.43 -1.26 9.06
C THR A 172 18.13 -2.06 9.22
N PRO A 173 17.01 -1.42 9.63
CA PRO A 173 15.69 -2.07 9.69
C PRO A 173 15.30 -2.77 8.39
N ALA A 174 15.58 -2.12 7.23
CA ALA A 174 15.33 -2.70 5.93
C ALA A 174 16.12 -4.00 5.73
N GLN A 175 17.43 -3.98 5.98
CA GLN A 175 18.29 -5.16 5.85
C GLN A 175 17.85 -6.30 6.78
N LEU A 176 17.45 -5.99 8.01
CA LEU A 176 16.88 -6.98 8.93
C LEU A 176 15.57 -7.57 8.40
N ALA A 177 14.71 -6.77 7.77
CA ALA A 177 13.47 -7.23 7.16
C ALA A 177 13.75 -8.23 6.02
N TRP A 178 14.75 -7.95 5.17
CA TRP A 178 15.21 -8.86 4.12
C TRP A 178 15.75 -10.17 4.69
N VAL A 179 16.67 -10.10 5.66
CA VAL A 179 17.28 -11.29 6.29
C VAL A 179 16.25 -12.16 7.00
N LEU A 180 15.23 -11.56 7.60
CA LEU A 180 14.18 -12.28 8.32
C LEU A 180 13.00 -12.69 7.43
N GLY A 181 12.95 -12.25 6.17
CA GLY A 181 11.82 -12.49 5.27
C GLY A 181 10.50 -11.91 5.80
N ARG A 182 10.53 -10.68 6.33
CA ARG A 182 9.37 -10.02 6.96
C ARG A 182 9.06 -8.70 6.27
N PRO A 183 7.81 -8.20 6.37
CA PRO A 183 7.51 -6.84 5.92
C PRO A 183 8.38 -5.82 6.66
N ALA A 184 8.96 -4.88 5.91
CA ALA A 184 9.87 -3.85 6.41
C ALA A 184 9.17 -2.87 7.34
N PHE A 185 7.94 -2.42 7.04
CA PHE A 185 7.16 -1.57 7.93
C PHE A 185 7.01 -2.16 9.33
N HIS A 186 6.65 -3.45 9.42
CA HIS A 186 6.50 -4.11 10.71
C HIS A 186 7.82 -4.38 11.42
N THR A 187 8.93 -4.36 10.68
CA THR A 187 10.27 -4.43 11.25
C THR A 187 10.67 -3.09 11.85
N VAL A 188 10.44 -1.99 11.12
CA VAL A 188 10.63 -0.61 11.61
C VAL A 188 9.76 -0.35 12.84
N LEU A 189 8.48 -0.70 12.80
CA LEU A 189 7.57 -0.54 13.94
C LEU A 189 8.05 -1.26 15.19
N GLU A 190 8.55 -2.49 15.04
CA GLU A 190 9.08 -3.24 16.17
C GLU A 190 10.38 -2.63 16.70
N ILE A 191 11.26 -2.14 15.83
CA ILE A 191 12.49 -1.44 16.24
C ILE A 191 12.17 -0.16 16.99
N ARG A 192 11.17 0.63 16.54
CA ARG A 192 10.68 1.80 17.30
C ARG A 192 10.16 1.41 18.69
N ARG A 193 9.45 0.28 18.83
CA ARG A 193 9.03 -0.23 20.15
C ARG A 193 10.20 -0.65 21.02
N LEU A 194 11.19 -1.33 20.44
CA LEU A 194 12.40 -1.73 21.16
C LEU A 194 13.21 -0.52 21.62
N ALA A 195 13.32 0.52 20.78
CA ALA A 195 13.96 1.79 21.15
C ALA A 195 13.20 2.51 22.27
N ALA A 196 11.87 2.58 22.19
CA ALA A 196 11.03 3.13 23.25
C ALA A 196 11.19 2.38 24.58
N ALA A 197 11.38 1.06 24.52
CA ALA A 197 11.69 0.22 25.68
C ALA A 197 13.17 0.29 26.12
N GLY A 198 14.02 1.06 25.43
CA GLY A 198 15.44 1.20 25.73
C GLY A 198 16.32 0.01 25.36
N LEU A 199 15.79 -0.94 24.56
CA LEU A 199 16.48 -2.16 24.10
C LEU A 199 17.27 -1.96 22.79
N VAL A 200 17.11 -0.80 22.15
CA VAL A 200 17.87 -0.37 20.96
C VAL A 200 18.36 1.05 21.22
N GLU A 201 19.59 1.33 20.83
CA GLU A 201 20.15 2.68 20.90
C GLU A 201 19.39 3.62 19.95
N THR A 202 19.00 4.79 20.45
CA THR A 202 18.46 5.85 19.60
C THR A 202 19.63 6.72 19.14
N PRO A 203 19.95 6.76 17.83
CA PRO A 203 21.09 7.50 17.31
C PRO A 203 20.98 8.96 17.74
N VAL A 204 22.05 9.54 18.29
CA VAL A 204 22.08 10.98 18.55
C VAL A 204 22.17 11.68 17.19
N LEU A 205 21.12 12.39 16.80
CA LEU A 205 21.18 13.22 15.60
C LEU A 205 22.15 14.37 15.91
N PRO A 206 23.19 14.62 15.10
CA PRO A 206 24.01 15.81 15.30
C PRO A 206 23.07 17.03 15.24
N PRO A 207 23.29 18.05 16.10
CA PRO A 207 22.48 19.26 16.05
C PRO A 207 22.49 19.77 14.62
N THR A 208 21.30 20.03 14.07
CA THR A 208 21.19 20.66 12.75
C THR A 208 22.00 21.95 12.83
N PRO A 209 22.96 22.21 11.92
CA PRO A 209 23.67 23.48 11.93
C PRO A 209 22.60 24.57 11.91
N ALA A 210 22.59 25.40 12.96
CA ALA A 210 21.77 26.60 12.95
C ALA A 210 22.09 27.31 11.64
N VAL A 211 21.09 27.52 10.79
CA VAL A 211 21.25 28.40 9.63
C VAL A 211 21.74 29.71 10.25
N PRO A 212 23.00 30.13 10.02
CA PRO A 212 23.46 31.39 10.56
C PRO A 212 22.46 32.44 10.10
N PRO A 213 22.05 33.40 10.96
CA PRO A 213 21.19 34.49 10.52
C PRO A 213 21.83 35.06 9.26
N GLY A 214 21.12 34.92 8.13
CA GLY A 214 21.61 35.44 6.86
C GLY A 214 21.99 36.90 7.07
N PRO A 215 23.06 37.39 6.43
CA PRO A 215 23.50 38.76 6.62
C PRO A 215 22.29 39.68 6.49
N LEU A 216 22.05 40.48 7.53
CA LEU A 216 21.07 41.56 7.48
C LEU A 216 21.35 42.33 6.20
N ARG A 217 20.44 42.21 5.23
CA ARG A 217 20.51 42.98 3.99
C ARG A 217 20.55 44.45 4.42
N PRO A 218 21.61 45.21 4.14
CA PRO A 218 21.63 46.62 4.47
C PRO A 218 20.46 47.31 3.74
N PRO A 219 19.81 48.31 4.35
CA PRO A 219 18.79 49.08 3.66
C PRO A 219 19.40 49.67 2.39
N SER A 220 18.76 49.41 1.25
CA SER A 220 19.13 50.05 -0.02
C SER A 220 19.17 51.56 0.17
N PRO A 221 20.23 52.26 -0.28
CA PRO A 221 20.21 53.72 -0.28
C PRO A 221 19.09 54.19 -1.21
N ALA A 222 18.28 55.14 -0.73
CA ALA A 222 17.27 55.81 -1.51
C ALA A 222 17.94 56.49 -2.71
N HIS A 223 17.61 56.06 -3.92
CA HIS A 223 17.92 56.84 -5.12
C HIS A 223 16.98 58.06 -5.16
N PRO A 224 17.50 59.27 -5.38
CA PRO A 224 16.69 60.48 -5.48
C PRO A 224 15.81 60.42 -6.73
N SER A 225 14.57 60.90 -6.56
CA SER A 225 13.54 61.03 -7.58
C SER A 225 14.06 61.74 -8.85
N GLY A 226 14.02 61.03 -9.98
CA GLY A 226 14.08 61.63 -11.32
C GLY A 226 12.69 62.08 -11.80
N PRO A 227 12.60 62.98 -12.79
CA PRO A 227 11.41 63.79 -13.03
C PRO A 227 10.27 63.02 -13.71
N VAL A 228 9.04 63.44 -13.38
CA VAL A 228 7.76 62.99 -13.94
C VAL A 228 7.69 63.27 -15.44
N PRO A 229 7.33 62.30 -16.30
CA PRO A 229 6.97 62.58 -17.69
C PRO A 229 5.54 63.15 -17.81
N PRO A 230 5.27 64.05 -18.79
CA PRO A 230 3.97 64.68 -19.00
C PRO A 230 2.92 63.72 -19.58
N PRO A 231 1.61 64.02 -19.45
CA PRO A 231 0.56 63.22 -20.05
C PRO A 231 0.48 63.52 -21.56
N VAL A 232 0.54 62.48 -22.40
CA VAL A 232 0.29 62.62 -23.84
C VAL A 232 -0.95 61.82 -24.21
N ALA A 233 -1.87 62.54 -24.85
CA ALA A 233 -3.18 62.14 -25.32
C ALA A 233 -3.13 61.16 -26.51
N ASP A 234 -4.23 60.42 -26.65
CA ASP A 234 -4.80 59.80 -27.85
C ASP A 234 -3.84 59.12 -28.86
N LEU A 235 -3.72 57.79 -28.71
CA LEU A 235 -3.29 56.90 -29.79
C LEU A 235 -4.51 56.47 -30.64
N PRO A 236 -4.37 56.37 -31.98
CA PRO A 236 -5.45 55.95 -32.88
C PRO A 236 -5.78 54.44 -32.72
N PRO A 237 -7.01 54.01 -33.10
CA PRO A 237 -7.40 52.61 -32.95
C PRO A 237 -6.59 51.69 -33.87
N LEU A 238 -6.23 50.51 -33.34
CA LEU A 238 -5.58 49.43 -34.06
C LEU A 238 -6.38 48.98 -35.31
N PRO A 239 -5.72 48.59 -36.41
CA PRO A 239 -6.40 47.99 -37.55
C PRO A 239 -7.00 46.62 -37.19
N ALA A 240 -8.19 46.36 -37.74
CA ALA A 240 -8.97 45.15 -37.55
C ALA A 240 -8.20 43.87 -37.94
N ALA A 241 -8.46 42.80 -37.19
CA ALA A 241 -7.96 41.46 -37.44
C ALA A 241 -8.33 40.93 -38.83
N PRO A 242 -7.47 40.14 -39.50
CA PRO A 242 -7.85 39.43 -40.72
C PRO A 242 -8.88 38.32 -40.40
N PRO A 243 -9.81 38.01 -41.33
CA PRO A 243 -10.80 36.95 -41.13
C PRO A 243 -10.15 35.56 -41.14
N ASP A 244 -10.78 34.64 -40.40
CA ASP A 244 -10.49 33.21 -40.33
C ASP A 244 -10.31 32.60 -41.74
N THR A 245 -9.07 32.27 -42.07
CA THR A 245 -8.77 31.36 -43.17
C THR A 245 -9.04 29.94 -42.69
N ALA A 246 -10.15 29.38 -43.15
CA ALA A 246 -10.50 27.98 -42.98
C ALA A 246 -9.34 27.06 -43.42
N LEU A 247 -8.83 26.26 -42.49
CA LEU A 247 -7.93 25.14 -42.78
C LEU A 247 -8.68 24.13 -43.67
N PRO A 248 -8.05 23.56 -44.73
CA PRO A 248 -8.67 22.46 -45.46
C PRO A 248 -8.79 21.21 -44.55
N PRO A 249 -9.85 20.40 -44.70
CA PRO A 249 -9.96 19.15 -43.94
C PRO A 249 -8.82 18.20 -44.34
N GLY A 250 -8.05 17.78 -43.34
CA GLY A 250 -7.06 16.72 -43.50
C GLY A 250 -7.70 15.39 -43.91
N PRO A 251 -6.94 14.48 -44.53
CA PRO A 251 -7.47 13.20 -45.01
C PRO A 251 -8.04 12.37 -43.85
N ALA A 252 -9.20 11.76 -44.11
CA ALA A 252 -9.94 10.93 -43.17
C ALA A 252 -9.06 9.80 -42.59
N ALA A 253 -9.13 9.63 -41.27
CA ALA A 253 -8.51 8.51 -40.57
C ALA A 253 -9.03 7.17 -41.13
N PRO A 254 -8.18 6.14 -41.26
CA PRO A 254 -8.64 4.81 -41.64
C PRO A 254 -9.60 4.24 -40.57
N PRO A 255 -10.63 3.48 -40.96
CA PRO A 255 -11.53 2.86 -40.00
C PRO A 255 -10.76 1.90 -39.09
N GLY A 256 -10.93 2.07 -37.78
CA GLY A 256 -10.38 1.15 -36.79
C GLY A 256 -10.97 -0.27 -36.95
N PRO A 257 -10.25 -1.31 -36.48
CA PRO A 257 -10.73 -2.68 -36.56
C PRO A 257 -12.06 -2.85 -35.81
N ALA A 258 -12.96 -3.61 -36.42
CA ALA A 258 -14.30 -3.90 -35.90
C ALA A 258 -14.24 -4.54 -34.49
N PRO A 259 -15.20 -4.23 -33.60
CA PRO A 259 -15.30 -4.88 -32.30
C PRO A 259 -15.58 -6.39 -32.47
N PRO A 260 -15.05 -7.26 -31.59
CA PRO A 260 -15.35 -8.68 -31.62
C PRO A 260 -16.85 -8.92 -31.32
N PRO A 261 -17.46 -9.95 -31.92
CA PRO A 261 -18.86 -10.26 -31.68
C PRO A 261 -19.10 -10.67 -30.22
N HIS A 262 -20.19 -10.15 -29.65
CA HIS A 262 -20.69 -10.57 -28.34
C HIS A 262 -21.01 -12.07 -28.34
N PRO A 263 -20.66 -12.81 -27.26
CA PRO A 263 -21.14 -14.18 -27.10
C PRO A 263 -22.66 -14.17 -26.88
N ALA A 264 -23.36 -15.00 -27.65
CA ALA A 264 -24.78 -15.26 -27.50
C ALA A 264 -25.12 -15.79 -26.09
N PRO A 265 -26.34 -15.54 -25.58
CA PRO A 265 -26.78 -16.08 -24.30
C PRO A 265 -26.98 -17.61 -24.44
N GLY A 266 -26.03 -18.37 -23.91
CA GLY A 266 -26.11 -19.83 -23.82
C GLY A 266 -27.21 -20.26 -22.85
N GLY A 267 -27.97 -21.27 -23.29
CA GLY A 267 -29.14 -21.85 -22.64
C GLY A 267 -28.96 -22.26 -21.18
N GLY A 268 -30.09 -22.25 -20.47
CA GLY A 268 -30.22 -22.63 -19.07
C GLY A 268 -29.85 -24.09 -18.76
N PRO A 269 -29.77 -24.43 -17.47
CA PRO A 269 -29.30 -25.73 -17.02
C PRO A 269 -30.34 -26.81 -17.35
N ALA A 270 -29.93 -27.78 -18.17
CA ALA A 270 -30.64 -29.04 -18.34
C ALA A 270 -30.52 -29.88 -17.05
N SER A 271 -31.68 -30.30 -16.54
CA SER A 271 -31.84 -31.26 -15.46
C SER A 271 -31.03 -32.53 -15.73
N ALA A 272 -30.14 -32.88 -14.80
CA ALA A 272 -29.53 -34.20 -14.73
C ALA A 272 -30.54 -35.19 -14.13
N SER A 273 -31.01 -36.12 -14.95
CA SER A 273 -31.73 -37.31 -14.49
C SER A 273 -30.77 -38.25 -13.74
N PRO A 274 -31.20 -38.89 -12.63
CA PRO A 274 -30.39 -39.88 -11.93
C PRO A 274 -30.44 -41.27 -12.62
N PRO A 275 -29.45 -42.15 -12.38
CA PRO A 275 -29.40 -43.48 -12.99
C PRO A 275 -30.43 -44.45 -12.37
N PRO A 276 -30.91 -45.47 -13.11
CA PRO A 276 -31.88 -46.43 -12.61
C PRO A 276 -31.19 -47.56 -11.84
N GLY A 277 -31.72 -47.91 -10.66
CA GLY A 277 -31.31 -49.14 -9.96
C GLY A 277 -31.28 -49.05 -8.44
N ALA A 278 -32.43 -48.86 -7.79
CA ALA A 278 -32.62 -49.20 -6.38
C ALA A 278 -34.06 -49.70 -6.14
N PRO A 279 -34.27 -50.78 -5.37
CA PRO A 279 -35.60 -51.34 -5.12
C PRO A 279 -36.42 -50.44 -4.17
N PRO A 280 -37.76 -50.46 -4.26
CA PRO A 280 -38.61 -49.60 -3.43
C PRO A 280 -38.69 -50.09 -1.97
N LEU A 281 -38.55 -49.15 -1.02
CA LEU A 281 -38.82 -49.37 0.41
C LEU A 281 -40.34 -49.24 0.69
N PRO A 282 -40.89 -50.02 1.63
CA PRO A 282 -42.32 -50.01 1.96
C PRO A 282 -42.75 -48.78 2.78
N PRO A 283 -43.99 -48.29 2.65
CA PRO A 283 -44.48 -47.13 3.38
C PRO A 283 -44.95 -47.52 4.80
N GLY A 284 -44.48 -46.81 5.83
CA GLY A 284 -45.07 -46.88 7.17
C GLY A 284 -44.09 -46.80 8.33
N ALA A 285 -43.52 -45.61 8.60
CA ALA A 285 -42.93 -45.30 9.90
C ALA A 285 -43.18 -43.82 10.25
N PRO A 286 -43.57 -43.50 11.50
CA PRO A 286 -44.03 -42.17 11.91
C PRO A 286 -42.87 -41.17 12.15
N PRO A 287 -43.12 -39.86 12.02
CA PRO A 287 -42.11 -38.82 12.25
C PRO A 287 -41.87 -38.57 13.77
N PRO A 288 -40.65 -38.23 14.19
CA PRO A 288 -40.40 -37.77 15.56
C PRO A 288 -40.95 -36.36 15.79
N ALA A 289 -41.44 -36.15 17.01
CA ALA A 289 -42.25 -35.05 17.48
C ALA A 289 -41.48 -33.75 17.82
N GLY A 290 -42.19 -32.62 17.68
CA GLY A 290 -42.14 -31.41 18.55
C GLY A 290 -40.86 -30.57 18.55
N ALA A 291 -40.74 -29.53 17.71
CA ALA A 291 -41.18 -28.13 17.92
C ALA A 291 -40.07 -27.21 18.52
N PRO A 292 -40.07 -25.87 18.32
CA PRO A 292 -41.07 -25.07 17.62
C PRO A 292 -40.54 -24.17 16.48
N HIS A 293 -41.47 -23.83 15.61
CA HIS A 293 -41.47 -22.69 14.71
C HIS A 293 -41.50 -21.38 15.52
N LEU A 294 -40.60 -20.44 15.24
CA LEU A 294 -40.77 -19.02 15.51
C LEU A 294 -40.47 -18.25 14.23
N SER A 295 -41.52 -17.68 13.63
CA SER A 295 -41.44 -16.69 12.57
C SER A 295 -41.02 -15.31 13.14
N PRO A 296 -40.49 -14.40 12.30
CA PRO A 296 -39.57 -13.36 12.71
C PRO A 296 -40.30 -12.09 13.17
N GLY A 297 -39.86 -11.54 14.30
CA GLY A 297 -40.31 -10.24 14.80
C GLY A 297 -39.29 -9.63 15.74
N GLY A 298 -38.51 -8.68 15.23
CA GLY A 298 -37.85 -7.62 15.99
C GLY A 298 -36.87 -8.02 17.09
N ALA A 299 -35.58 -8.15 16.74
CA ALA A 299 -34.50 -7.96 17.71
C ALA A 299 -33.29 -7.33 17.01
N LEU A 300 -32.78 -6.25 17.60
CA LEU A 300 -31.61 -5.50 17.15
C LEU A 300 -30.42 -6.43 16.89
N LEU A 301 -29.90 -6.40 15.66
CA LEU A 301 -28.62 -7.02 15.31
C LEU A 301 -27.50 -6.29 16.07
N THR A 302 -27.04 -6.88 17.17
CA THR A 302 -25.75 -6.56 17.77
C THR A 302 -24.62 -6.93 16.81
N ALA A 303 -23.56 -6.12 16.79
CA ALA A 303 -22.42 -6.17 15.86
C ALA A 303 -21.56 -7.46 15.84
N ALA A 304 -22.06 -8.58 16.39
CA ALA A 304 -21.36 -9.85 16.50
C ALA A 304 -21.64 -10.83 15.34
N ASP A 305 -22.68 -10.62 14.53
CA ASP A 305 -23.10 -11.57 13.48
C ASP A 305 -22.71 -11.16 12.04
N LEU A 306 -21.71 -10.30 11.88
CA LEU A 306 -21.07 -10.15 10.57
C LEU A 306 -20.04 -11.27 10.39
N PRO A 307 -20.24 -12.22 9.45
CA PRO A 307 -19.38 -13.41 9.28
C PRO A 307 -17.91 -13.05 9.01
N ASP A 308 -17.65 -11.83 8.54
CA ASP A 308 -16.31 -11.31 8.26
C ASP A 308 -15.53 -10.89 9.51
N ILE A 309 -16.17 -10.44 10.60
CA ILE A 309 -15.45 -10.00 11.81
C ILE A 309 -14.93 -11.21 12.58
N ALA A 310 -15.71 -12.29 12.65
CA ALA A 310 -15.28 -13.54 13.26
C ALA A 310 -14.15 -14.22 12.45
N LEU A 311 -14.16 -14.08 11.12
CA LEU A 311 -13.07 -14.53 10.26
C LEU A 311 -11.80 -13.68 10.46
N LEU A 312 -11.93 -12.37 10.49
CA LEU A 312 -10.80 -11.45 10.72
C LEU A 312 -10.21 -11.61 12.13
N ARG A 313 -11.04 -11.84 13.15
CA ARG A 313 -10.59 -12.21 14.49
C ARG A 313 -9.87 -13.55 14.48
N ARG A 314 -10.41 -14.59 13.84
CA ARG A 314 -9.72 -15.89 13.73
C ARG A 314 -8.41 -15.81 12.96
N VAL A 315 -8.32 -15.00 11.89
CA VAL A 315 -7.07 -14.78 11.15
C VAL A 315 -6.07 -14.02 12.00
N ARG A 316 -6.50 -12.96 12.71
CA ARG A 316 -5.65 -12.24 13.66
C ARG A 316 -5.17 -13.14 14.78
N ASP A 317 -6.06 -13.88 15.43
CA ASP A 317 -5.76 -14.76 16.54
C ASP A 317 -4.88 -15.95 16.09
N ALA A 318 -5.04 -16.43 14.85
CA ALA A 318 -4.15 -17.42 14.23
C ALA A 318 -2.78 -16.84 13.81
N LEU A 319 -2.70 -15.54 13.53
CA LEU A 319 -1.43 -14.83 13.31
C LEU A 319 -0.74 -14.52 14.65
N GLU A 320 -1.50 -14.26 15.71
CA GLU A 320 -1.02 -14.00 17.08
C GLU A 320 -0.56 -15.30 17.77
N ALA A 321 -1.30 -16.41 17.61
CA ALA A 321 -0.93 -17.74 18.09
C ALA A 321 0.23 -18.40 17.31
N ARG A 322 0.75 -17.72 16.28
CA ARG A 322 1.91 -18.14 15.45
C ARG A 322 3.13 -17.22 15.63
N LEU A 323 3.13 -16.35 16.64
CA LEU A 323 4.30 -15.63 17.16
C LEU A 323 5.01 -16.42 18.27
#